data_AF-A0AAC8ZW55-F1
#
_entry.id   AF-A0AAC8ZW55-F1
#
_cell.length_a   1.000
_cell.length_b   1.000
_cell.length_c   1.000
_cell.angle_alpha   90.00
_cell.angle_beta   90.00
_cell.angle_gamma   90.00
#
_symmetry.space_group_name_H-M   'P 1'
#
loop_
_entity.id
_entity.type
_entity.pdbx_description
1 polymer ?
#
loop_
_entity_poly.entity_id
_entity_poly.type
_entity_poly.pdbx_seq_one_letter_code
_entity_poly.pdbx_strand_id
1 'polypeptide(L)'
;MTDAKTTLHALLDAYLRCPAEAARTELEQALRSYQTDWIRARAGDDAPPLPAAAATLAPVPAASAARPAVPKPRFPIASADLEVLKRLADGWPGTTAEVARWAWFENRELVTLAPGPAGPDTSGGGPELLRLTPLGWAALGRLPPD
;
A
#
# COMPACT_ATOMS: atom_id res chain seq x y z
N MET A 1 -12.37 -3.14 -26.59
CA MET A 1 -11.18 -2.41 -26.04
C MET A 1 -11.05 -0.97 -26.53
N THR A 2 -11.47 -0.64 -27.76
CA THR A 2 -11.41 0.73 -28.30
C THR A 2 -12.32 1.70 -27.54
N ASP A 3 -13.50 1.24 -27.13
CA ASP A 3 -14.52 2.03 -26.42
C ASP A 3 -14.00 2.65 -25.10
N ALA A 4 -13.41 1.84 -24.23
CA ALA A 4 -12.88 2.30 -22.94
C ALA A 4 -11.76 3.35 -23.07
N LYS A 5 -10.91 3.24 -24.10
CA LYS A 5 -9.86 4.23 -24.37
C LYS A 5 -10.44 5.56 -24.85
N THR A 6 -11.47 5.51 -25.70
CA THR A 6 -12.18 6.71 -26.17
C THR A 6 -12.84 7.44 -25.00
N THR A 7 -13.48 6.71 -24.09
CA THR A 7 -14.09 7.29 -22.88
C THR A 7 -13.04 7.93 -21.95
N LEU A 8 -11.88 7.29 -21.76
CA LEU A 8 -10.78 7.88 -20.97
C LEU A 8 -10.25 9.18 -21.58
N HIS A 9 -10.08 9.23 -22.91
CA HIS A 9 -9.67 10.46 -23.58
C HIS A 9 -10.71 11.58 -23.43
N ALA A 10 -12.00 11.26 -23.52
CA ALA A 10 -13.06 12.24 -23.31
C ALA A 10 -13.08 12.80 -21.87
N LEU A 11 -12.87 11.94 -20.86
CA LEU A 11 -12.79 12.36 -19.46
C LEU A 11 -11.55 13.21 -19.17
N LEU A 12 -10.41 12.85 -19.77
CA LEU A 12 -9.18 13.64 -19.66
C LEU A 12 -9.37 15.02 -20.29
N ASP A 13 -9.95 15.09 -21.49
CA ASP A 13 -10.22 16.36 -22.16
C ASP A 13 -11.23 17.23 -21.38
N ALA A 14 -12.26 16.62 -20.78
CA ALA A 14 -13.18 17.32 -19.90
C ALA A 14 -12.49 17.90 -18.65
N TYR A 15 -11.59 17.12 -18.02
CA TYR A 15 -10.80 17.57 -16.87
C TYR A 15 -9.85 18.71 -17.24
N LEU A 16 -9.19 18.63 -18.39
CA LEU A 16 -8.28 19.67 -18.87
C LEU A 16 -9.00 20.98 -19.20
N ARG A 17 -10.26 20.91 -19.67
CA ARG A 17 -11.11 22.08 -19.91
C ARG A 17 -11.71 22.67 -18.63
N CYS A 18 -12.03 21.84 -17.66
CA CYS A 18 -12.60 22.26 -16.37
C CYS A 18 -12.10 21.33 -15.25
N PRO A 19 -11.05 21.74 -14.50
CA PRO A 19 -10.45 20.93 -13.46
C PRO A 19 -11.30 20.95 -12.18
N ALA A 20 -12.51 20.42 -12.27
CA ALA A 20 -13.40 20.22 -11.14
C ALA A 20 -13.11 18.87 -10.44
N GLU A 21 -13.30 18.82 -9.12
CA GLU A 21 -13.11 17.60 -8.32
C GLU A 21 -14.01 16.43 -8.78
N ALA A 22 -15.21 16.72 -9.29
CA ALA A 22 -16.08 15.71 -9.86
C ALA A 22 -15.45 15.05 -11.11
N ALA A 23 -14.93 15.85 -12.04
CA ALA A 23 -14.27 15.36 -13.26
C ALA A 23 -13.00 14.57 -12.94
N ARG A 24 -12.24 15.01 -11.92
CA ARG A 24 -11.08 14.26 -11.41
C ARG A 24 -11.48 12.89 -10.87
N THR A 25 -12.51 12.84 -10.02
CA THR A 25 -12.98 11.60 -9.40
C THR A 25 -13.45 10.60 -10.45
N GLU A 26 -14.21 11.07 -11.46
CA GLU A 26 -14.68 10.23 -12.57
C GLU A 26 -13.51 9.70 -13.42
N LEU A 27 -12.51 10.53 -13.72
CA LEU A 27 -11.32 10.11 -14.44
C LEU A 27 -10.51 9.06 -13.65
N GLU A 28 -10.27 9.28 -12.36
CA GLU A 28 -9.57 8.34 -11.48
C GLU A 28 -10.31 7.01 -11.34
N GLN A 29 -11.64 7.04 -11.28
CA GLN A 29 -12.46 5.82 -11.26
C GLN A 29 -12.35 5.07 -12.59
N ALA A 30 -12.48 5.76 -13.72
CA ALA A 30 -12.38 5.15 -15.04
C ALA A 30 -10.98 4.54 -15.28
N LEU A 31 -9.91 5.21 -14.84
CA LEU A 31 -8.54 4.70 -14.94
C LEU A 31 -8.34 3.43 -14.10
N ARG A 32 -8.82 3.41 -12.85
CA ARG A 32 -8.73 2.22 -11.99
C ARG A 32 -9.47 1.02 -12.58
N SER A 33 -10.67 1.24 -13.12
CA SER A 33 -11.43 0.19 -13.80
C SER A 33 -10.67 -0.33 -15.03
N TYR A 34 -10.16 0.56 -15.87
CA TYR A 34 -9.38 0.19 -17.06
C TYR A 34 -8.12 -0.61 -16.72
N GLN A 35 -7.38 -0.17 -15.69
CA GLN A 35 -6.19 -0.89 -15.21
C GLN A 35 -6.56 -2.28 -14.68
N THR A 36 -7.64 -2.38 -13.90
CA THR A 36 -8.11 -3.67 -13.36
C THR A 36 -8.47 -4.64 -14.48
N ASP A 37 -9.21 -4.18 -15.49
CA ASP A 37 -9.58 -5.01 -16.63
C ASP A 37 -8.38 -5.37 -17.51
N TRP A 38 -7.42 -4.46 -17.69
CA TRP A 38 -6.18 -4.74 -18.40
C TRP A 38 -5.33 -5.79 -17.69
N ILE A 39 -5.20 -5.69 -16.35
CA ILE A 39 -4.50 -6.68 -15.53
C ILE A 39 -5.21 -8.03 -15.64
N ARG A 40 -6.55 -8.07 -15.50
CA ARG A 40 -7.33 -9.32 -15.60
C ARG A 40 -7.18 -9.99 -16.96
N ALA A 41 -7.31 -9.23 -18.05
CA ALA A 41 -7.15 -9.74 -19.41
C ALA A 41 -5.77 -10.38 -19.64
N ARG A 42 -4.77 -10.04 -18.82
CA ARG A 42 -3.40 -10.54 -18.93
C ARG A 42 -3.01 -11.55 -17.83
N ALA A 43 -3.73 -11.56 -16.73
CA ALA A 43 -3.53 -12.49 -15.61
C ALA A 43 -4.17 -13.87 -15.83
N GLY A 44 -5.12 -14.01 -16.77
CA GLY A 44 -5.78 -15.29 -17.04
C GLY A 44 -6.50 -15.84 -15.80
N ASP A 45 -6.29 -17.12 -15.49
CA ASP A 45 -6.90 -17.81 -14.35
C ASP A 45 -6.37 -17.35 -12.97
N ASP A 46 -5.27 -16.58 -12.91
CA ASP A 46 -4.71 -16.03 -11.67
C ASP A 46 -5.36 -14.70 -11.23
N ALA A 47 -6.43 -14.25 -11.92
CA ALA A 47 -7.09 -13.00 -11.61
C ALA A 47 -7.89 -13.08 -10.29
N PRO A 48 -7.67 -12.16 -9.32
CA PRO A 48 -8.46 -12.13 -8.09
C PRO A 48 -9.95 -11.85 -8.38
N PRO A 49 -10.88 -12.49 -7.66
CA PRO A 49 -12.31 -12.29 -7.87
C PRO A 49 -12.73 -10.85 -7.55
N LEU A 50 -13.66 -10.31 -8.33
CA LEU A 50 -14.23 -8.97 -8.08
C LEU A 50 -14.89 -8.95 -6.69
N PRO A 51 -14.67 -7.90 -5.87
CA PRO A 51 -15.54 -7.66 -4.73
C PRO A 51 -16.95 -7.39 -5.26
N ALA A 52 -17.90 -8.26 -4.90
CA ALA A 52 -19.30 -8.10 -5.25
C ALA A 52 -19.84 -6.86 -4.53
N ALA A 53 -19.94 -5.74 -5.25
CA ALA A 53 -20.59 -4.55 -4.74
C ALA A 53 -22.11 -4.69 -4.89
N ALA A 54 -22.78 -4.76 -3.74
CA ALA A 54 -24.16 -4.34 -3.47
C ALA A 54 -25.32 -5.14 -4.10
N ALA A 55 -25.86 -6.08 -3.31
CA ALA A 55 -27.27 -6.44 -3.35
C ALA A 55 -27.89 -6.25 -1.94
N THR A 56 -28.55 -5.10 -1.77
CA THR A 56 -29.89 -4.90 -1.18
C THR A 56 -30.17 -5.29 0.30
N LEU A 57 -30.35 -4.24 1.12
CA LEU A 57 -31.30 -4.03 2.25
C LEU A 57 -31.64 -5.19 3.22
N ALA A 58 -31.13 -5.14 4.46
CA ALA A 58 -31.85 -5.36 5.74
C ALA A 58 -30.85 -5.28 6.94
N PRO A 59 -31.29 -4.91 8.17
CA PRO A 59 -30.39 -4.58 9.27
C PRO A 59 -30.04 -5.77 10.19
N VAL A 60 -28.94 -5.62 10.95
CA VAL A 60 -28.54 -6.35 12.20
C VAL A 60 -27.67 -7.62 12.01
N PRO A 61 -26.70 -7.95 12.91
CA PRO A 61 -25.86 -7.14 13.82
C PRO A 61 -24.34 -7.29 13.54
N ALA A 62 -23.54 -6.53 14.29
CA ALA A 62 -22.08 -6.61 14.46
C ALA A 62 -21.45 -7.98 14.17
N ALA A 63 -20.76 -8.09 13.03
CA ALA A 63 -19.76 -9.12 12.80
C ALA A 63 -18.38 -8.45 12.86
N SER A 64 -17.55 -8.94 13.78
CA SER A 64 -16.19 -8.53 14.07
C SER A 64 -15.43 -7.97 12.87
N ALA A 65 -14.77 -6.84 13.10
CA ALA A 65 -13.75 -6.27 12.25
C ALA A 65 -12.67 -7.32 11.93
N ALA A 66 -12.86 -8.05 10.83
CA ALA A 66 -11.78 -8.77 10.18
C ALA A 66 -10.85 -7.71 9.60
N ARG A 67 -9.75 -7.42 10.30
CA ARG A 67 -8.68 -6.57 9.77
C ARG A 67 -8.29 -7.10 8.38
N PRO A 68 -8.10 -6.23 7.38
CA PRO A 68 -7.68 -6.66 6.06
C PRO A 68 -6.40 -7.49 6.20
N ALA A 69 -6.45 -8.75 5.79
CA ALA A 69 -5.30 -9.61 5.70
C ALA A 69 -4.38 -9.01 4.63
N VAL A 70 -3.36 -8.27 5.06
CA VAL A 70 -2.36 -7.71 4.16
C VAL A 70 -1.67 -8.88 3.48
N PRO A 71 -1.79 -9.03 2.15
CA PRO A 71 -1.25 -10.18 1.46
C PRO A 71 0.26 -10.23 1.65
N LYS A 72 0.77 -11.41 1.99
CA LYS A 72 2.20 -11.64 2.20
C LYS A 72 2.97 -11.24 0.92
N PRO A 73 4.11 -10.54 1.03
CA PRO A 73 4.90 -10.15 -0.14
C PRO A 73 5.20 -11.34 -1.06
N ARG A 74 4.87 -11.20 -2.34
CA ARG A 74 5.07 -12.24 -3.38
C ARG A 74 6.49 -12.27 -3.96
N PHE A 75 7.45 -11.65 -3.29
CA PHE A 75 8.85 -11.57 -3.74
C PHE A 75 9.78 -12.26 -2.75
N PRO A 76 10.90 -12.86 -3.22
CA PRO A 76 11.85 -13.51 -2.34
C PRO A 76 12.55 -12.48 -1.45
N ILE A 77 12.63 -12.77 -0.15
CA ILE A 77 13.37 -11.97 0.85
C ILE A 77 14.53 -12.83 1.33
N ALA A 78 15.75 -12.30 1.30
CA ALA A 78 16.91 -13.04 1.77
C ALA A 78 16.83 -13.27 3.29
N SER A 79 17.45 -14.34 3.79
CA SER A 79 17.46 -14.65 5.23
C SER A 79 18.02 -13.50 6.08
N ALA A 80 19.12 -12.88 5.63
CA ALA A 80 19.71 -11.72 6.29
C ALA A 80 18.75 -10.53 6.37
N ASP A 81 17.93 -10.32 5.33
CA ASP A 81 16.95 -9.24 5.30
C ASP A 81 15.78 -9.52 6.24
N LEU A 82 15.36 -10.78 6.37
CA LEU A 82 14.34 -11.20 7.35
C LEU A 82 14.81 -10.99 8.80
N GLU A 83 16.09 -11.24 9.10
CA GLU A 83 16.64 -10.99 10.44
C GLU A 83 16.60 -9.50 10.81
N VAL A 84 16.89 -8.61 9.85
CA VAL A 84 16.75 -7.16 10.06
C VAL A 84 15.29 -6.80 10.37
N LEU A 85 14.33 -7.32 9.60
CA LEU A 85 12.91 -7.07 9.84
C LEU A 85 12.46 -7.63 11.21
N LYS A 86 12.94 -8.80 11.62
CA LYS A 86 12.66 -9.36 12.97
C LYS A 86 13.16 -8.44 14.08
N ARG A 87 14.40 -7.95 13.97
CA ARG A 87 14.97 -7.03 14.95
C ARG A 87 14.15 -5.74 15.07
N LEU A 88 13.71 -5.18 13.94
CA LEU A 88 12.80 -4.02 13.94
C LEU A 88 11.46 -4.36 14.61
N ALA A 89 10.91 -5.55 14.38
CA ALA A 89 9.68 -6.01 15.04
C ALA A 89 9.86 -6.22 16.55
N ASP A 90 11.05 -6.61 16.99
CA ASP A 90 11.40 -6.79 18.40
C ASP A 90 11.73 -5.45 19.11
N GLY A 91 11.59 -4.31 18.41
CA GLY A 91 11.71 -2.98 18.99
C GLY A 91 13.09 -2.33 18.84
N TRP A 92 14.00 -2.91 18.05
CA TRP A 92 15.28 -2.27 17.74
C TRP A 92 15.06 -0.97 16.94
N PRO A 93 15.60 0.19 17.37
CA PRO A 93 15.44 1.47 16.67
C PRO A 93 16.43 1.58 15.51
N GLY A 94 16.31 0.69 14.53
CA GLY A 94 17.23 0.66 13.38
C GLY A 94 17.18 1.94 12.56
N THR A 95 18.34 2.49 12.24
CA THR A 95 18.50 3.70 11.43
C THR A 95 18.95 3.39 10.00
N THR A 96 18.87 4.38 9.10
CA THR A 96 19.42 4.29 7.73
C THR A 96 20.93 4.07 7.70
N ALA A 97 21.64 4.44 8.77
CA ALA A 97 23.07 4.20 8.92
C ALA A 97 23.40 2.74 9.28
N GLU A 98 22.52 2.07 10.02
CA GLU A 98 22.75 0.69 10.49
C GLU A 98 22.26 -0.37 9.50
N VAL A 99 21.27 -0.04 8.66
CA VAL A 99 20.69 -0.96 7.68
C VAL A 99 21.17 -0.61 6.28
N ALA A 100 22.27 -1.24 5.83
CA ALA A 100 22.90 -0.93 4.53
C ALA A 100 21.94 -1.01 3.31
N ARG A 101 20.91 -1.87 3.39
CA ARG A 101 19.89 -2.04 2.33
C ARG A 101 18.55 -1.38 2.66
N TRP A 102 18.52 -0.36 3.52
CA TRP A 102 17.29 0.33 3.94
C TRP A 102 16.41 0.76 2.75
N ALA A 103 17.01 1.33 1.70
CA ALA A 103 16.30 1.76 0.49
C ALA A 103 15.64 0.59 -0.27
N TRP A 104 16.17 -0.63 -0.18
CA TRP A 104 15.53 -1.80 -0.76
C TRP A 104 14.24 -2.16 0.00
N PHE A 105 14.27 -2.08 1.33
CA PHE A 105 13.09 -2.32 2.16
C PHE A 105 12.02 -1.27 1.93
N GLU A 106 12.41 0.01 1.82
CA GLU A 106 11.48 1.11 1.56
C GLU A 106 10.84 1.02 0.18
N ASN A 107 11.62 0.76 -0.88
CA ASN A 107 11.10 0.56 -2.24
C ASN A 107 10.11 -0.60 -2.36
N ARG A 108 10.17 -1.56 -1.42
CA ARG A 108 9.27 -2.72 -1.32
C ARG A 108 8.17 -2.51 -0.29
N GLU A 109 8.04 -1.28 0.21
CA GLU A 109 7.08 -0.86 1.21
C GLU A 109 7.11 -1.75 2.46
N LEU A 110 8.27 -2.34 2.81
CA LEU A 110 8.44 -3.17 4.02
C LEU A 110 8.73 -2.31 5.25
N VAL A 111 9.40 -1.18 5.05
CA VAL A 111 9.70 -0.20 6.08
C VAL A 111 9.38 1.20 5.56
N THR A 112 9.16 2.13 6.48
CA THR A 112 9.04 3.56 6.22
C THR A 112 9.97 4.33 7.15
N LEU A 113 10.41 5.51 6.73
CA LEU A 113 11.21 6.41 7.54
C LEU A 113 10.29 7.24 8.43
N ALA A 114 10.48 7.12 9.74
CA ALA A 114 9.83 7.97 10.73
C ALA A 114 10.87 8.89 11.36
N PRO A 115 10.51 10.16 11.64
CA PRO A 115 11.39 11.04 12.40
C PRO A 115 11.67 10.42 13.77
N GLY A 116 12.96 10.32 14.13
CA GLY A 116 13.35 9.92 15.48
C GLY A 116 12.94 10.94 16.52
N PRO A 117 12.85 10.56 17.81
CA PRO A 117 12.57 11.51 18.88
C PRO A 117 13.64 12.61 18.86
N ALA A 118 13.20 13.88 18.82
CA ALA A 118 14.10 15.00 19.02
C ALA A 118 14.67 14.91 20.44
N GLY A 119 15.99 14.93 20.57
CA GLY A 119 16.63 15.00 21.88
C GLY A 119 16.24 16.30 22.60
N PRO A 120 16.32 16.37 23.93
CA PRO A 120 16.05 17.60 24.69
C PRO A 120 16.96 18.80 24.30
N ASP A 121 18.01 18.52 23.54
CA ASP A 121 19.12 19.37 23.18
C ASP A 121 19.28 19.59 21.66
N THR A 122 18.39 19.06 20.82
CA THR A 122 18.41 19.28 19.36
C THR A 122 17.13 19.94 18.85
N SER A 123 17.25 21.21 18.42
CA SER A 123 16.24 21.91 17.64
C SER A 123 16.11 21.30 16.25
N GLY A 124 15.37 20.19 16.15
CA GLY A 124 14.86 19.65 14.90
C GLY A 124 15.70 18.52 14.28
N GLY A 125 15.12 17.32 14.27
CA GLY A 125 15.57 16.20 13.42
C GLY A 125 16.51 15.21 14.12
N GLY A 126 15.96 14.33 14.96
CA GLY A 126 16.67 13.10 15.35
C GLY A 126 16.90 12.17 14.14
N PRO A 127 17.79 11.17 14.24
CA PRO A 127 18.07 10.25 13.14
C PRO A 127 16.78 9.56 12.67
N GLU A 128 16.61 9.42 11.35
CA GLU A 128 15.45 8.75 10.77
C GLU A 128 15.46 7.27 11.16
N LEU A 129 14.35 6.86 11.77
CA LEU A 129 14.14 5.50 12.25
C LEU A 129 13.35 4.70 11.23
N LEU A 130 13.76 3.46 11.00
CA LEU A 130 13.02 2.51 10.18
C LEU A 130 11.86 1.94 10.99
N ARG A 131 10.63 2.11 10.48
CA ARG A 131 9.42 1.54 11.04
C ARG A 131 8.84 0.51 10.10
N LEU A 132 8.47 -0.65 10.61
CA LEU A 132 7.79 -1.67 9.82
C LEU A 132 6.41 -1.15 9.38
N THR A 133 6.15 -1.25 8.09
CA THR A 133 4.82 -1.02 7.51
C THR A 133 3.94 -2.26 7.74
N PRO A 134 2.62 -2.19 7.47
CA PRO A 134 1.75 -3.37 7.49
C PRO A 134 2.27 -4.53 6.63
N LEU A 135 2.94 -4.23 5.50
CA LEU A 135 3.51 -5.23 4.60
C LEU A 135 4.80 -5.84 5.19
N GLY A 136 5.61 -5.05 5.89
CA GLY A 136 6.75 -5.55 6.66
C GLY A 136 6.35 -6.51 7.79
N TRP A 137 5.28 -6.17 8.53
CA TRP A 137 4.69 -7.06 9.53
C TRP A 137 4.16 -8.35 8.91
N ALA A 138 3.44 -8.26 7.79
CA ALA A 138 2.94 -9.41 7.04
C ALA A 138 4.08 -10.30 6.49
N ALA A 139 5.20 -9.72 6.08
CA ALA A 139 6.39 -10.46 5.64
C ALA A 139 6.93 -11.40 6.74
N LEU A 140 6.87 -10.93 7.99
CA LEU A 140 7.27 -11.69 9.18
C LEU A 140 6.18 -12.66 9.69
N GLY A 141 4.95 -12.57 9.16
CA GLY A 141 3.79 -13.29 9.70
C GLY A 141 3.41 -12.84 11.11
N ARG A 142 3.75 -11.60 11.48
CA ARG A 142 3.42 -10.98 12.77
C ARG A 142 2.42 -9.84 12.56
N LEU A 143 1.73 -9.44 13.63
CA LEU A 143 0.87 -8.26 13.63
C LEU A 143 1.63 -7.08 14.27
N PRO A 144 1.39 -5.83 13.82
CA PRO A 144 1.89 -4.66 14.52
C PRO A 144 1.36 -4.62 15.96
N PRO A 145 2.14 -4.11 16.92
CA PRO A 145 1.64 -3.82 18.26
C PRO A 145 0.53 -2.76 18.17
N ASP A 146 -0.56 -2.96 18.93
CA ASP A 146 -1.68 -2.00 19.06
C ASP A 146 -1.29 -0.72 19.81
#